data_AF-A0A8S2YTY4-F1
#
_entry.id   AF-A0A8S2YTY4-F1
#
_cell.length_a   1.000
_cell.length_b   1.000
_cell.length_c   1.000
_cell.angle_alpha   90.00
_cell.angle_beta   90.00
_cell.angle_gamma   90.00
#
_symmetry.space_group_name_H-M   'P 1'
#
loop_
_entity.id
_entity.type
_entity.pdbx_description
1 polymer ?
#
loop_
_entity_poly.entity_id
_entity_poly.type
_entity_poly.pdbx_seq_one_letter_code
_entity_poly.pdbx_strand_id
1 'polypeptide(L)'
;SSSLSPTTTSTLTDPADALNNNGISYPSKSDDCFVVPDKFYVVLDLEEGTLAYIVDGQYLGVAFNDLKDKGALYPMVSSVWGHCEITMRYINGLEPEPLQLMDTCRRVIRKRLGRTNLHLINHLTLPTSLRNYLVYQ
;
A
#
# COMPACT_ATOMS: atom_id res chain seq x y z
N SER A 1 -28.55 15.52 -11.01
CA SER A 1 -28.26 14.12 -11.37
C SER A 1 -26.91 14.07 -12.08
N SER A 2 -25.81 13.98 -11.32
CA SER A 2 -24.47 13.92 -11.88
C SER A 2 -24.04 12.46 -12.03
N SER A 3 -24.16 11.93 -13.24
CA SER A 3 -23.61 10.64 -13.64
C SER A 3 -22.08 10.72 -13.67
N LEU A 4 -21.41 10.05 -12.72
CA LEU A 4 -19.96 9.85 -12.74
C LEU A 4 -19.66 8.56 -13.51
N SER A 5 -19.09 8.72 -14.71
CA SER A 5 -18.54 7.64 -15.53
C SER A 5 -17.20 7.14 -14.97
N PRO A 6 -16.85 5.85 -15.19
CA PRO A 6 -15.73 5.19 -14.51
C PRO A 6 -14.38 5.66 -15.06
N THR A 7 -13.40 5.81 -14.18
CA THR A 7 -12.03 6.24 -14.53
C THR A 7 -11.05 5.12 -14.26
N THR A 8 -10.02 4.99 -15.09
CA THR A 8 -9.15 3.81 -15.10
C THR A 8 -7.71 4.16 -15.25
N THR A 9 -6.90 3.49 -14.44
CA THR A 9 -5.45 3.59 -14.44
C THR A 9 -4.86 2.20 -14.63
N SER A 10 -4.03 2.01 -15.66
CA SER A 10 -3.09 0.90 -15.80
C SER A 10 -1.71 1.48 -16.09
N THR A 11 -0.74 1.20 -15.23
CA THR A 11 0.68 1.48 -15.46
C THR A 11 1.36 0.18 -15.89
N LEU A 12 1.65 0.09 -17.19
CA LEU A 12 2.81 -0.53 -17.83
C LEU A 12 2.61 -0.40 -19.33
N THR A 13 3.60 0.19 -19.98
CA THR A 13 3.64 0.47 -21.41
C THR A 13 3.69 -0.82 -22.21
N ASP A 14 2.53 -1.32 -22.65
CA ASP A 14 2.47 -2.26 -23.75
C ASP A 14 2.79 -1.47 -25.05
N PRO A 15 3.76 -1.88 -25.88
CA PRO A 15 4.04 -1.22 -27.17
C PRO A 15 2.81 -1.12 -28.08
N ALA A 16 1.78 -1.94 -27.85
CA ALA A 16 0.49 -1.83 -28.53
C ALA A 16 -0.31 -0.57 -28.15
N ASP A 17 -0.19 -0.06 -26.92
CA ASP A 17 -0.94 1.10 -26.44
C ASP A 17 -0.43 2.43 -27.00
N ALA A 18 0.88 2.50 -27.29
CA ALA A 18 1.49 3.64 -27.95
C ALA A 18 0.94 3.86 -29.38
N LEU A 19 0.52 2.78 -30.05
CA LEU A 19 -0.04 2.81 -31.41
C LEU A 19 -1.50 3.29 -31.44
N ASN A 20 -2.27 3.09 -30.36
CA ASN A 20 -3.70 3.39 -30.34
C ASN A 20 -4.02 4.82 -29.87
N ASN A 21 -3.11 5.49 -29.15
CA ASN A 21 -3.36 6.82 -28.57
C ASN A 21 -2.35 7.91 -28.99
N ASN A 22 -1.76 7.82 -30.20
CA ASN A 22 -0.71 8.74 -30.68
C ASN A 22 0.47 8.94 -29.69
N GLY A 23 0.80 7.92 -28.89
CA GLY A 23 1.83 8.01 -27.85
C GLY A 23 1.47 8.84 -26.61
N ILE A 24 0.22 9.26 -26.44
CA ILE A 24 -0.23 10.01 -25.26
C ILE A 24 -0.55 9.02 -24.13
N SER A 25 0.20 9.10 -23.03
CA SER A 25 -0.02 8.31 -21.81
C SER A 25 -1.18 8.93 -21.01
N TYR A 26 -2.12 8.09 -20.54
CA TYR A 26 -3.20 8.52 -19.65
C TYR A 26 -2.86 8.18 -18.19
N PRO A 27 -3.17 9.07 -17.24
CA PRO A 27 -3.60 10.45 -17.46
C PRO A 27 -2.47 11.28 -18.09
N SER A 28 -2.85 12.35 -18.83
CA SER A 28 -1.89 13.24 -19.49
C SER A 28 -0.87 13.76 -18.48
N LYS A 29 0.40 13.41 -18.69
CA LYS A 29 1.49 13.76 -17.77
C LYS A 29 1.69 15.28 -17.79
N SER A 30 1.48 15.94 -16.66
CA SER A 30 2.12 17.23 -16.35
C SER A 30 3.52 16.96 -15.77
N ASP A 31 4.41 17.95 -15.83
CA ASP A 31 5.79 17.82 -15.32
C ASP A 31 5.86 17.48 -13.81
N ASP A 32 4.78 17.71 -13.06
CA ASP A 32 4.63 17.41 -11.63
C ASP A 32 3.88 16.09 -11.33
N CYS A 33 3.68 15.22 -12.32
CA CYS A 33 2.85 14.03 -12.15
C CYS A 33 3.60 12.88 -11.43
N PHE A 34 3.07 12.46 -10.28
CA PHE A 34 3.54 11.27 -9.57
C PHE A 34 3.12 9.99 -10.31
N VAL A 35 4.09 9.22 -10.80
CA VAL A 35 3.84 7.95 -11.49
C VAL A 35 3.75 6.82 -10.47
N VAL A 36 2.61 6.13 -10.43
CA VAL A 36 2.38 4.98 -9.55
C VAL A 36 2.92 3.70 -10.23
N PRO A 37 3.75 2.88 -9.56
CA PRO A 37 4.19 1.59 -10.10
C PRO A 37 3.05 0.58 -10.15
N ASP A 38 3.25 -0.52 -10.88
CA ASP A 38 2.23 -1.54 -11.14
C ASP A 38 1.75 -2.24 -9.86
N LYS A 39 2.58 -2.20 -8.81
CA LYS A 39 2.29 -2.75 -7.49
C LYS A 39 2.36 -1.66 -6.45
N PHE A 40 1.24 -1.45 -5.78
CA PHE A 40 1.12 -0.60 -4.62
C PHE A 40 0.20 -1.26 -3.59
N TYR A 41 0.19 -0.72 -2.38
CA TYR A 41 -0.67 -1.21 -1.31
C TYR A 41 -1.77 -0.21 -1.02
N VAL A 42 -2.94 -0.74 -0.68
CA VAL A 42 -4.04 0.00 -0.09
C VAL A 42 -4.13 -0.39 1.37
N VAL A 43 -4.19 0.61 2.24
CA VAL A 43 -4.33 0.44 3.70
C VAL A 43 -5.68 0.99 4.09
N LEU A 44 -6.56 0.12 4.58
CA LEU A 44 -7.86 0.50 5.12
C LEU A 44 -7.87 0.24 6.62
N ASP A 45 -8.03 1.31 7.39
CA ASP A 45 -8.17 1.26 8.85
C ASP A 45 -9.62 1.63 9.19
N LEU A 46 -10.42 0.63 9.56
CA LEU A 46 -11.83 0.83 9.91
C LEU A 46 -12.04 1.33 11.34
N GLU A 47 -11.04 1.18 12.23
CA GLU A 47 -11.11 1.68 13.59
C GLU A 47 -10.87 3.20 13.61
N GLU A 48 -9.86 3.67 12.88
CA GLU A 48 -9.61 5.11 12.66
C GLU A 48 -10.51 5.69 11.56
N GLY A 49 -11.07 4.85 10.68
CA GLY A 49 -11.95 5.26 9.60
C GLY A 49 -11.20 5.96 8.47
N THR A 50 -10.01 5.46 8.11
CA THR A 50 -9.13 6.06 7.10
C THR A 50 -8.74 5.09 5.99
N LEU A 51 -8.47 5.63 4.80
CA LEU A 51 -7.87 4.91 3.68
C LEU A 51 -6.64 5.66 3.18
N ALA A 52 -5.57 4.91 2.95
CA ALA A 52 -4.28 5.42 2.54
C ALA A 52 -3.59 4.47 1.54
N TYR A 53 -2.52 4.95 0.93
CA TYR A 53 -1.73 4.20 -0.05
C TYR A 53 -0.26 4.12 0.36
N ILE A 54 0.37 3.00 0.02
CA ILE A 54 1.82 2.82 0.13
C ILE A 54 2.36 2.48 -1.25
N VAL A 55 3.32 3.27 -1.72
CA VAL A 55 4.01 3.09 -3.00
C VAL A 55 5.50 2.96 -2.74
N ASP A 56 6.16 1.95 -3.30
CA ASP A 56 7.59 1.66 -3.10
C ASP A 56 8.04 1.69 -1.64
N GLY A 57 7.17 1.19 -0.75
CA GLY A 57 7.43 1.15 0.70
C GLY A 57 7.34 2.49 1.43
N GLN A 58 6.89 3.56 0.75
CA GLN A 58 6.61 4.88 1.31
C GLN A 58 5.11 5.06 1.55
N TYR A 59 4.76 5.48 2.76
CA TYR A 59 3.38 5.84 3.12
C TYR A 59 3.07 7.25 2.62
N LEU A 60 2.05 7.39 1.77
CA LEU A 60 1.73 8.66 1.10
C LEU A 60 0.82 9.58 1.92
N GLY A 61 0.35 9.13 3.09
CA GLY A 61 -0.62 9.86 3.90
C GLY A 61 -2.05 9.35 3.74
N VAL A 62 -2.95 9.92 4.55
CA VAL A 62 -4.39 9.61 4.50
C VAL A 62 -4.99 10.27 3.26
N ALA A 63 -5.61 9.47 2.40
CA ALA A 63 -6.32 9.95 1.21
C ALA A 63 -7.80 10.20 1.52
N PHE A 64 -8.41 9.36 2.35
CA PHE A 64 -9.80 9.50 2.78
C PHE A 64 -9.92 9.26 4.29
N ASN A 65 -10.81 10.00 4.92
CA ASN A 65 -11.17 9.90 6.33
C ASN A 65 -12.70 9.76 6.48
N ASP A 66 -13.18 9.72 7.73
CA ASP A 66 -14.61 9.68 8.07
C ASP A 66 -15.35 8.46 7.50
N LEU A 67 -14.69 7.30 7.52
CA LEU A 67 -15.22 6.05 6.96
C LEU A 67 -16.00 5.18 7.96
N LYS A 68 -15.97 5.46 9.26
CA LYS A 68 -16.52 4.58 10.32
C LYS A 68 -18.02 4.32 10.19
N ASP A 69 -18.79 5.33 9.76
CA ASP A 69 -20.25 5.27 9.69
C ASP A 69 -20.78 4.97 8.28
N LYS A 70 -19.90 4.54 7.36
CA LYS A 70 -20.28 4.25 5.96
C LYS A 70 -20.83 2.85 5.74
N GLY A 71 -20.90 2.03 6.80
CA GLY A 71 -21.30 0.64 6.71
C GLY A 71 -20.21 -0.23 6.11
N ALA A 72 -20.60 -1.31 5.42
CA ALA A 72 -19.65 -2.22 4.79
C ALA A 72 -18.93 -1.55 3.60
N LEU A 73 -17.60 -1.59 3.61
CA LEU A 73 -16.76 -1.17 2.49
C LEU A 73 -16.27 -2.40 1.72
N TYR A 74 -16.17 -2.24 0.40
CA TYR A 74 -15.73 -3.30 -0.51
C TYR A 74 -14.56 -2.79 -1.35
N PRO A 75 -13.49 -3.58 -1.53
CA PRO A 75 -12.45 -3.25 -2.49
C PRO A 75 -13.04 -3.12 -3.91
N MET A 76 -12.67 -2.07 -4.63
CA MET A 76 -13.21 -1.78 -5.96
C MET A 76 -12.13 -1.18 -6.86
N VAL A 77 -12.16 -1.56 -8.14
CA VAL A 77 -11.32 -0.99 -9.19
C VAL A 77 -12.17 -0.79 -10.44
N SER A 78 -11.96 0.30 -11.18
CA SER A 78 -12.68 0.61 -12.42
C SER A 78 -11.76 0.70 -13.64
N SER A 79 -12.14 -0.07 -14.67
CA SER A 79 -11.55 -0.34 -16.00
C SER A 79 -12.07 0.46 -17.24
N VAL A 80 -11.25 1.09 -18.09
CA VAL A 80 -11.56 1.68 -19.42
C VAL A 80 -10.47 1.33 -20.42
N TRP A 81 -9.42 0.64 -19.97
CA TRP A 81 -8.34 0.13 -20.80
C TRP A 81 -8.70 -1.27 -21.28
N GLY A 82 -8.77 -1.45 -22.61
CA GLY A 82 -8.99 -2.75 -23.23
C GLY A 82 -7.86 -3.71 -22.87
N HIS A 83 -8.19 -4.98 -22.64
CA HIS A 83 -7.23 -6.03 -22.28
C HIS A 83 -6.42 -5.78 -20.99
N CYS A 84 -6.82 -4.83 -20.15
CA CYS A 84 -6.20 -4.62 -18.85
C CYS A 84 -6.52 -5.80 -17.90
N GLU A 85 -5.49 -6.38 -17.29
CA GLU A 85 -5.61 -7.37 -16.23
C GLU A 85 -5.22 -6.75 -14.90
N ILE A 86 -6.09 -6.86 -13.90
CA ILE A 86 -5.88 -6.28 -12.58
C ILE A 86 -5.96 -7.41 -11.56
N THR A 87 -4.86 -7.62 -10.84
CA THR A 87 -4.80 -8.60 -9.75
C THR A 87 -4.87 -7.87 -8.41
N MET A 88 -5.87 -8.22 -7.61
CA MET A 88 -5.98 -7.78 -6.21
C MET A 88 -5.68 -8.96 -5.29
N ARG A 89 -4.74 -8.77 -4.36
CA ARG A 89 -4.39 -9.79 -3.39
C ARG A 89 -4.57 -9.23 -1.99
N TYR A 90 -5.42 -9.87 -1.21
CA TYR A 90 -5.50 -9.64 0.22
C TYR A 90 -4.19 -10.09 0.88
N ILE A 91 -3.58 -9.20 1.67
CA ILE A 91 -2.28 -9.47 2.31
C ILE A 91 -2.51 -9.89 3.75
N ASN A 92 -3.20 -9.03 4.51
CA ASN A 92 -3.47 -9.24 5.91
C ASN A 92 -4.58 -8.30 6.39
N GLY A 93 -5.08 -8.61 7.58
CA GLY A 93 -5.96 -7.79 8.38
C GLY A 93 -5.51 -7.97 9.82
N LEU A 94 -5.61 -6.90 10.60
CA LEU A 94 -5.48 -6.98 12.04
C LEU A 94 -6.89 -7.21 12.57
N GLU A 95 -7.07 -8.21 13.42
CA GLU A 95 -8.26 -8.23 14.25
C GLU A 95 -8.24 -6.97 15.12
N PRO A 96 -9.40 -6.37 15.44
CA PRO A 96 -9.49 -5.16 16.28
C PRO A 96 -9.08 -5.41 17.75
N GLU A 97 -8.31 -6.46 18.03
CA GLU A 97 -7.77 -6.73 19.34
C GLU A 97 -6.48 -5.92 19.57
N PRO A 98 -6.24 -5.49 20.83
CA PRO A 98 -4.99 -4.82 21.16
C PRO A 98 -3.80 -5.74 20.86
N LEU A 99 -2.86 -5.23 20.06
CA LEU A 99 -1.60 -5.92 19.76
C LEU A 99 -0.94 -6.40 21.06
N GLN A 100 -0.44 -7.64 21.06
CA GLN A 100 0.27 -8.17 22.20
C GLN A 100 1.47 -7.27 22.55
N LEU A 101 1.79 -7.16 23.85
CA LEU A 101 2.92 -6.36 24.33
C LEU A 101 4.21 -6.71 23.58
N MET A 102 4.40 -7.99 23.25
CA MET A 102 5.53 -8.46 22.46
C MET A 102 5.55 -7.80 21.08
N ASP A 103 4.48 -7.83 20.29
CA ASP A 103 4.50 -7.20 18.96
C ASP A 103 4.76 -5.70 19.00
N THR A 104 4.22 -5.01 20.01
CA THR A 104 4.48 -3.58 20.21
C THR A 104 5.95 -3.33 20.57
N CYS A 105 6.51 -4.08 21.51
CA CYS A 105 7.92 -3.99 21.87
C CYS A 105 8.84 -4.27 20.68
N ARG A 106 8.59 -5.37 19.94
CA ARG A 106 9.34 -5.74 18.72
C ARG A 106 9.33 -4.60 17.71
N ARG A 107 8.15 -4.05 17.42
CA ARG A 107 7.95 -2.95 16.47
C ARG A 107 8.71 -1.69 16.89
N VAL A 108 8.61 -1.29 18.15
CA VAL A 108 9.32 -0.10 18.67
C VAL A 108 10.83 -0.27 18.58
N ILE A 109 11.37 -1.42 18.97
CA ILE A 109 12.81 -1.71 18.89
C ILE A 109 13.29 -1.68 17.44
N ARG A 110 12.59 -2.35 16.52
CA ARG A 110 12.94 -2.37 15.09
C ARG A 110 12.83 -0.98 14.45
N LYS A 111 11.82 -0.18 14.84
CA LYS A 111 11.68 1.20 14.39
C LYS A 111 12.85 2.07 14.84
N ARG A 112 13.34 1.88 16.07
CA ARG A 112 14.51 2.60 16.61
C ARG A 112 15.83 2.18 15.96
N LEU A 113 16.00 0.88 15.67
CA LEU A 113 17.15 0.39 14.92
C LEU A 113 17.16 0.92 13.49
N GLY A 114 15.99 0.93 12.83
CA GLY A 114 15.86 1.29 11.42
C GLY A 114 16.17 0.09 10.51
N ARG A 115 15.62 0.11 9.28
CA ARG A 115 15.68 -1.01 8.33
C ARG A 115 17.11 -1.40 7.95
N THR A 116 18.00 -0.44 7.82
CA THR A 116 19.41 -0.65 7.45
C THR A 116 20.20 -1.36 8.54
N ASN A 117 19.87 -1.14 9.81
CA ASN A 117 20.63 -1.65 10.96
C ASN A 117 20.09 -2.97 11.52
N LEU A 118 19.05 -3.56 10.91
CA LEU A 118 18.52 -4.84 11.39
C LEU A 118 19.56 -5.97 11.37
N HIS A 119 20.52 -5.92 10.43
CA HIS A 119 21.62 -6.87 10.38
C HIS A 119 22.52 -6.83 11.65
N LEU A 120 22.58 -5.68 12.33
CA LEU A 120 23.36 -5.52 13.57
C LEU A 120 22.76 -6.29 14.75
N ILE A 121 21.50 -6.71 14.69
CA ILE A 121 20.85 -7.50 15.76
C ILE A 121 21.64 -8.76 16.06
N ASN A 122 22.26 -9.37 15.05
CA ASN A 122 23.07 -10.58 15.21
C ASN A 122 24.35 -10.33 16.02
N HIS A 123 24.87 -9.09 16.01
CA HIS A 123 26.07 -8.67 16.73
C HIS A 123 25.79 -8.13 18.14
N LEU A 124 24.52 -7.88 18.49
CA LEU A 124 24.17 -7.47 19.85
C LEU A 124 24.41 -8.63 20.83
N THR A 125 24.90 -8.31 22.03
CA THR A 125 25.08 -9.25 23.14
C THR A 125 23.74 -9.59 23.78
N LEU A 126 22.82 -10.13 22.98
CA LEU A 126 21.48 -10.54 23.40
C LEU A 126 21.39 -12.06 23.40
N PRO A 127 20.64 -12.64 24.35
CA PRO A 127 20.23 -14.04 24.30
C PRO A 127 19.64 -14.41 22.93
N THR A 128 19.93 -15.63 22.45
CA THR A 128 19.50 -16.11 21.13
C THR A 128 17.99 -16.03 20.93
N SER A 129 17.20 -16.28 21.99
CA SER A 129 15.74 -16.13 21.96
C SER A 129 15.30 -14.69 21.60
N LEU A 130 15.96 -13.68 22.17
CA LEU A 130 15.65 -12.27 21.88
C LEU A 130 16.11 -11.86 20.49
N ARG A 131 17.25 -12.36 20.00
CA ARG A 131 17.68 -12.12 18.61
C ARG A 131 16.66 -12.70 17.62
N ASN A 132 16.27 -13.96 17.81
CA ASN A 132 15.27 -14.61 16.94
C ASN A 132 13.95 -13.85 16.95
N TYR A 133 13.48 -13.45 18.13
CA TYR A 133 12.28 -12.64 18.29
C TYR A 133 12.36 -11.30 17.54
N LEU A 134 13.49 -10.61 17.57
CA LEU A 134 13.64 -9.33 16.86
C LEU A 134 13.79 -9.49 15.35
N VAL A 135 14.34 -10.61 14.87
CA VAL A 135 14.54 -10.90 13.43
C VAL A 135 13.27 -11.44 12.78
N TYR A 136 12.46 -12.22 13.49
CA TYR A 136 11.24 -12.85 12.99
C TYR A 136 10.29 -11.84 12.31
N GLN A 137 9.75 -12.22 11.14
CA GLN A 137 8.76 -11.46 10.37
C GLN A 137 7.37 -11.84 10.84
#